data_AF-A0A1E4E6J2-F1
#
_entry.id   AF-A0A1E4E6J2-F1
#
_cell.length_a   1.000
_cell.length_b   1.000
_cell.length_c   1.000
_cell.angle_alpha   90.00
_cell.angle_beta   90.00
_cell.angle_gamma   90.00
#
_symmetry.space_group_name_H-M   'P 1'
#
loop_
_entity.id
_entity.type
_entity.pdbx_description
1 polymer ?
#
loop_
_entity_poly.entity_id
_entity_poly.type
_entity_poly.pdbx_seq_one_letter_code
_entity_poly.pdbx_strand_id
1 'polypeptide(L)'
;MSTTAKYKFLLLLTGLLFITNIILLSLLFKQHNNPHRDRSAKMQQYLKNTLGFSPAQIAAYDKVSELNRKEVRAMFDSMNMQKEIRLQALAQQGFSDSAILAMTQISSNNQQLIERKILERFKKLRDICTAAQRNIFDTSIYKIMQRKPPHKD
;
A
#
# COMPACT_ATOMS: atom_id res chain seq x y z
N MET A 1 48.82 -9.57 -30.09
CA MET A 1 48.31 -8.99 -28.82
C MET A 1 48.52 -10.00 -27.70
N SER A 2 49.40 -9.68 -26.75
CA SER A 2 49.85 -10.59 -25.69
C SER A 2 48.69 -11.10 -24.83
N THR A 3 48.70 -12.40 -24.54
CA THR A 3 47.72 -13.12 -23.70
C THR A 3 47.49 -12.45 -22.34
N THR A 4 48.51 -11.81 -21.80
CA THR A 4 48.47 -11.02 -20.56
C THR A 4 47.53 -9.81 -20.64
N ALA A 5 47.44 -9.14 -21.79
CA ALA A 5 46.54 -8.00 -21.98
C ALA A 5 45.07 -8.45 -22.02
N LYS A 6 44.79 -9.61 -22.62
CA LYS A 6 43.44 -10.20 -22.66
C LYS A 6 42.96 -10.61 -21.26
N TYR A 7 43.84 -11.19 -20.44
CA TYR A 7 43.53 -11.57 -19.07
C TYR A 7 43.22 -10.35 -18.20
N LYS A 8 44.03 -9.28 -18.29
CA LYS A 8 43.77 -8.01 -17.58
C LYS A 8 42.45 -7.37 -18.01
N PHE A 9 42.12 -7.42 -19.30
CA PHE A 9 40.84 -6.93 -19.82
C PHE A 9 39.64 -7.74 -19.31
N LEU A 10 39.73 -9.07 -19.33
CA LEU A 10 38.69 -9.95 -18.78
C LEU A 10 38.49 -9.73 -17.28
N LEU A 11 39.57 -9.52 -16.52
CA LEU A 11 39.51 -9.27 -15.08
C LEU A 11 38.87 -7.91 -14.78
N LEU A 12 39.17 -6.89 -15.59
CA LEU A 12 38.51 -5.57 -15.51
C LEU A 12 37.02 -5.67 -15.82
N LEU A 13 36.65 -6.37 -16.90
CA LEU A 13 35.25 -6.59 -17.28
C LEU A 13 34.47 -7.34 -16.19
N THR A 14 35.09 -8.36 -15.59
CA THR A 14 34.49 -9.14 -14.51
C THR A 14 34.29 -8.29 -13.24
N GLY A 15 35.29 -7.46 -12.88
CA GLY A 15 35.18 -6.52 -11.77
C GLY A 15 34.08 -5.49 -11.98
N LEU A 16 33.99 -4.92 -13.20
CA LEU A 16 32.93 -3.98 -13.56
C LEU A 16 31.55 -4.63 -13.43
N LEU A 17 31.38 -5.83 -13.98
CA LEU A 17 30.12 -6.58 -13.93
C LEU A 17 29.68 -6.84 -12.48
N PHE A 18 30.62 -7.19 -11.61
CA PHE A 18 30.36 -7.42 -10.19
C PHE A 18 29.89 -6.16 -9.47
N ILE A 19 30.54 -5.01 -9.72
CA ILE A 19 30.16 -3.71 -9.16
C ILE A 19 28.76 -3.31 -9.63
N THR A 20 28.45 -3.42 -10.93
CA THR A 20 27.10 -3.12 -11.44
C THR A 20 26.03 -4.01 -10.80
N ASN A 21 26.30 -5.30 -10.59
CA ASN A 21 25.35 -6.20 -9.91
C ASN A 21 25.13 -5.81 -8.45
N ILE A 22 26.18 -5.41 -7.71
CA ILE A 22 26.05 -4.92 -6.33
C ILE A 22 25.21 -3.64 -6.28
N ILE A 23 25.45 -2.69 -7.20
CA ILE A 23 24.69 -1.45 -7.28
C ILE A 23 23.21 -1.76 -7.57
N LEU A 24 22.92 -2.63 -8.54
CA LEU A 24 21.57 -3.04 -8.89
C LEU A 24 20.86 -3.73 -7.72
N LEU A 25 21.53 -4.64 -7.00
CA LEU A 25 21.00 -5.28 -5.81
C LEU A 25 20.71 -4.26 -4.70
N SER A 26 21.63 -3.33 -4.45
CA SER A 26 21.45 -2.26 -3.46
C SER A 26 20.25 -1.38 -3.80
N LEU A 27 20.08 -0.99 -5.07
CA LEU A 27 18.91 -0.24 -5.53
C LEU A 27 17.61 -1.05 -5.40
N LEU A 28 17.64 -2.35 -5.74
CA LEU A 28 16.49 -3.24 -5.61
C LEU A 28 16.05 -3.38 -4.14
N PHE A 29 16.99 -3.55 -3.20
CA PHE A 29 16.68 -3.62 -1.77
C PHE A 29 16.22 -2.28 -1.21
N LYS A 30 16.77 -1.15 -1.67
CA LYS A 30 16.34 0.19 -1.25
C LYS A 30 14.94 0.54 -1.77
N GLN A 31 14.57 0.02 -2.94
CA GLN A 31 13.21 0.15 -3.50
C GLN A 31 12.18 -0.76 -2.81
N HIS A 32 12.62 -1.75 -2.02
CA HIS A 32 11.75 -2.57 -1.16
C HIS A 32 11.34 -1.87 0.15
N ASN A 33 11.50 -0.54 0.25
CA ASN A 33 10.83 0.24 1.28
C ASN A 33 9.32 0.19 1.03
N ASN A 34 8.67 -0.79 1.65
CA ASN A 34 7.23 -1.00 1.56
C ASN A 34 6.49 0.27 1.98
N PRO A 35 5.78 0.99 1.09
CA PRO A 35 5.02 2.19 1.46
C PRO A 35 3.94 1.90 2.51
N HIS A 36 3.56 0.63 2.68
CA HIS A 36 2.69 0.15 3.73
C HIS A 36 3.31 0.23 5.14
N ARG A 37 4.63 0.02 5.30
CA ARG A 37 5.31 0.12 6.60
C ARG A 37 5.35 1.58 7.08
N ASP A 38 5.69 2.50 6.18
CA ASP A 38 5.75 3.94 6.50
C ASP A 38 4.39 4.50 6.89
N ARG A 39 3.31 4.06 6.24
CA ARG A 39 1.96 4.52 6.57
C ARG A 39 1.50 4.03 7.93
N SER A 40 1.83 2.79 8.30
CA SER A 40 1.52 2.22 9.61
C SER A 40 2.28 2.94 10.72
N ALA A 41 3.57 3.22 10.50
CA ALA A 41 4.41 3.94 11.44
C ALA A 41 3.91 5.38 11.68
N LYS A 42 3.57 6.11 10.60
CA LYS A 42 3.01 7.47 10.69
C LYS A 42 1.69 7.51 11.46
N MET A 43 0.81 6.54 11.22
CA MET A 43 -0.45 6.44 11.96
C MET A 43 -0.20 6.17 13.44
N GLN A 44 0.68 5.23 13.77
CA GLN A 44 1.02 4.92 15.16
C GLN A 44 1.65 6.12 15.88
N GLN A 45 2.51 6.87 15.19
CA GLN A 45 3.10 8.10 15.71
C GLN A 45 2.05 9.18 15.98
N TYR A 46 1.04 9.31 15.11
CA TYR A 46 -0.07 10.24 15.33
C TYR A 46 -0.95 9.87 16.52
N LEU A 47 -1.32 8.59 16.63
CA LEU A 47 -2.13 8.11 17.75
C LEU A 47 -1.43 8.38 19.08
N LYS A 48 -0.12 8.16 19.15
CA LYS A 48 0.70 8.42 20.34
C LYS A 48 0.95 9.91 20.58
N ASN A 49 1.51 10.61 19.59
CA ASN A 49 2.08 11.94 19.81
C ASN A 49 1.06 13.06 19.62
N THR A 50 0.06 12.88 18.76
CA THR A 50 -0.95 13.92 18.48
C THR A 50 -2.21 13.70 19.30
N LEU A 51 -2.68 12.46 19.42
CA LEU A 51 -3.88 12.14 20.19
C LEU A 51 -3.59 11.71 21.63
N GLY A 52 -2.35 11.39 21.98
CA GLY A 52 -2.00 10.98 23.34
C GLY A 52 -2.68 9.68 23.76
N PHE A 53 -2.84 8.72 22.84
CA PHE A 53 -3.50 7.45 23.17
C PHE A 53 -2.77 6.70 24.29
N SER A 54 -3.53 6.19 25.25
CA SER A 54 -3.01 5.31 26.29
C SER A 54 -2.59 3.95 25.71
N PRO A 55 -1.74 3.17 26.41
CA PRO A 55 -1.39 1.82 25.99
C PRO A 55 -2.60 0.91 25.72
N ALA A 56 -3.67 1.05 26.52
CA ALA A 56 -4.92 0.32 26.33
C ALA A 56 -5.65 0.74 25.04
N GLN A 57 -5.69 2.04 24.72
CA GLN A 57 -6.28 2.54 23.48
C GLN A 57 -5.48 2.10 22.25
N ILE A 58 -4.15 2.05 22.35
CA ILE A 58 -3.28 1.54 21.27
C ILE A 58 -3.56 0.05 21.01
N ALA A 59 -3.65 -0.77 22.07
CA ALA A 59 -3.97 -2.18 21.93
C ALA A 59 -5.38 -2.40 21.31
N ALA A 60 -6.36 -1.57 21.68
CA ALA A 60 -7.68 -1.60 21.05
C ALA A 60 -7.63 -1.22 19.56
N TYR A 61 -6.85 -0.18 19.22
CA TYR A 61 -6.64 0.21 17.83
C TYR A 61 -5.94 -0.89 17.01
N ASP A 62 -4.91 -1.53 17.54
CA ASP A 62 -4.16 -2.56 16.82
C ASP A 62 -5.08 -3.74 16.44
N LYS A 63 -5.98 -4.15 17.34
CA LYS A 63 -7.02 -5.16 17.04
C LYS A 63 -7.95 -4.71 15.90
N VAL A 64 -8.44 -3.47 15.93
CA VAL A 64 -9.30 -2.93 14.86
C VAL A 64 -8.55 -2.84 13.53
N SER A 65 -7.28 -2.42 13.56
CA SER A 65 -6.43 -2.28 12.39
C SER A 65 -6.11 -3.62 11.75
N GLU A 66 -5.79 -4.64 12.56
CA GLU A 66 -5.52 -5.99 12.08
C GLU A 66 -6.76 -6.63 11.45
N LEU A 67 -7.91 -6.55 12.12
CA LEU A 67 -9.18 -7.05 11.58
C LEU A 67 -9.50 -6.39 10.24
N ASN A 68 -9.45 -5.06 10.19
CA ASN A 68 -9.74 -4.33 8.96
C ASN A 68 -8.74 -4.66 7.84
N ARG A 69 -7.46 -4.85 8.17
CA ARG A 69 -6.45 -5.27 7.20
C ARG A 69 -6.74 -6.65 6.64
N LYS A 70 -7.18 -7.61 7.47
CA LYS A 70 -7.56 -8.96 7.03
C LYS A 70 -8.80 -8.91 6.13
N GLU A 71 -9.85 -8.19 6.54
CA GLU A 71 -11.08 -8.02 5.74
C GLU A 71 -10.78 -7.39 4.38
N VAL A 72 -10.08 -6.26 4.36
CA VAL A 72 -9.76 -5.55 3.12
C VAL A 72 -8.84 -6.39 2.23
N ARG A 73 -7.86 -7.11 2.79
CA ARG A 73 -7.00 -8.01 2.00
C ARG A 73 -7.83 -9.12 1.34
N ALA A 74 -8.71 -9.78 2.09
CA ALA A 74 -9.57 -10.82 1.54
C ALA A 74 -10.47 -10.29 0.40
N MET A 75 -10.95 -9.04 0.52
CA MET A 75 -11.68 -8.38 -0.58
C MET A 75 -10.81 -8.17 -1.82
N PHE A 76 -9.57 -7.68 -1.64
CA PHE A 76 -8.62 -7.54 -2.76
C PHE A 76 -8.28 -8.88 -3.43
N ASP A 77 -8.04 -9.91 -2.63
CA ASP A 77 -7.75 -11.25 -3.14
C ASP A 77 -8.94 -11.81 -3.94
N SER A 78 -10.16 -11.63 -3.41
CA SER A 78 -11.40 -12.01 -4.11
C SER A 78 -11.57 -11.26 -5.44
N MET A 79 -11.32 -9.94 -5.46
CA MET A 79 -11.39 -9.15 -6.68
C MET A 79 -10.36 -9.58 -7.73
N ASN A 80 -9.15 -9.93 -7.28
CA ASN A 80 -8.08 -10.41 -8.15
C ASN A 80 -8.44 -11.75 -8.77
N MET A 81 -8.96 -12.70 -7.98
CA MET A 81 -9.46 -13.99 -8.49
C MET A 81 -10.59 -13.79 -9.51
N GLN A 82 -11.52 -12.86 -9.24
CA GLN A 82 -12.62 -12.56 -10.17
C GLN A 82 -12.19 -11.75 -11.40
N LYS A 83 -10.98 -11.16 -11.42
CA LYS A 83 -10.54 -10.32 -12.53
C LYS A 83 -10.40 -11.12 -13.82
N GLU A 84 -9.80 -12.30 -13.74
CA GLU A 84 -9.60 -13.18 -14.89
C GLU A 84 -10.93 -13.64 -15.48
N ILE A 85 -11.84 -14.14 -14.64
CA ILE A 85 -13.19 -14.57 -15.04
C ILE A 85 -13.95 -13.43 -15.73
N ARG A 86 -13.85 -12.20 -15.20
CA ARG A 86 -14.50 -11.01 -15.78
C ARG A 86 -13.94 -10.63 -17.15
N LEU A 87 -12.62 -10.69 -17.32
CA LEU A 87 -11.99 -10.41 -18.61
C LEU A 87 -12.32 -11.47 -19.66
N GLN A 88 -12.40 -12.74 -19.26
CA GLN A 88 -12.86 -13.83 -20.13
C GLN A 88 -14.32 -13.61 -20.55
N ALA A 89 -15.21 -13.28 -19.62
CA ALA A 89 -16.61 -12.99 -19.91
C ALA A 89 -16.78 -11.76 -20.84
N LEU A 90 -15.94 -10.73 -20.66
CA LEU A 90 -15.92 -9.56 -21.53
C LEU A 90 -15.48 -9.91 -22.95
N ALA A 91 -14.45 -10.75 -23.09
CA ALA A 91 -13.98 -11.22 -24.39
C ALA A 91 -15.01 -12.08 -25.12
N GLN A 92 -15.74 -12.96 -24.40
CA GLN A 92 -16.83 -13.76 -24.95
C GLN A 92 -17.99 -12.90 -25.47
N GLN A 93 -18.23 -11.74 -24.86
CA GLN A 93 -19.24 -10.77 -25.27
C GLN A 93 -18.73 -9.77 -26.33
N GLY A 94 -17.56 -10.05 -26.93
CA GLY A 94 -16.97 -9.24 -27.99
C GLY A 94 -16.67 -7.80 -27.58
N PHE A 95 -16.45 -7.54 -26.28
CA PHE A 95 -16.26 -6.18 -25.76
C PHE A 95 -17.40 -5.21 -26.09
N SER A 96 -18.64 -5.70 -26.20
CA SER A 96 -19.80 -4.82 -26.40
C SER A 96 -19.93 -3.76 -25.30
N ASP A 97 -20.47 -2.59 -25.63
CA ASP A 97 -20.66 -1.49 -24.67
C ASP A 97 -21.46 -1.92 -23.44
N SER A 98 -22.48 -2.76 -23.63
CA SER A 98 -23.26 -3.39 -22.58
C SER A 98 -22.38 -4.19 -21.60
N ALA A 99 -21.47 -5.01 -22.14
CA ALA A 99 -20.57 -5.83 -21.34
C ALA A 99 -19.54 -4.98 -20.58
N ILE A 100 -19.00 -3.93 -21.23
CA ILE A 100 -18.08 -2.97 -20.61
C ILE A 100 -18.76 -2.24 -19.44
N LEU A 101 -19.99 -1.77 -19.65
CA LEU A 101 -20.78 -1.10 -18.61
C LEU A 101 -21.02 -2.02 -17.40
N ALA A 102 -21.43 -3.27 -17.65
CA ALA A 102 -21.66 -4.26 -16.61
C ALA A 102 -20.38 -4.52 -15.77
N MET A 103 -19.23 -4.71 -16.42
CA MET A 103 -17.95 -4.93 -15.73
C MET A 103 -17.52 -3.71 -14.93
N THR A 104 -17.75 -2.51 -15.47
CA THR A 104 -17.46 -1.24 -14.80
C THR A 104 -18.32 -1.08 -13.55
N GLN A 105 -19.60 -1.42 -13.61
CA GLN A 105 -20.51 -1.37 -12.47
C GLN A 105 -20.06 -2.31 -11.35
N ILE A 106 -19.66 -3.54 -11.68
CA ILE A 106 -19.12 -4.49 -10.69
C ILE A 106 -17.84 -3.94 -10.05
N SER A 107 -16.93 -3.37 -10.85
CA SER A 107 -15.71 -2.77 -10.32
C SER A 107 -16.00 -1.59 -9.39
N SER A 108 -16.96 -0.73 -9.76
CA SER A 108 -17.41 0.40 -8.95
C SER A 108 -17.99 -0.05 -7.61
N ASN A 109 -18.86 -1.06 -7.62
CA ASN A 109 -19.44 -1.63 -6.40
C ASN A 109 -18.36 -2.18 -5.47
N ASN A 110 -17.38 -2.91 -6.01
CA ASN A 110 -16.28 -3.43 -5.19
C ASN A 110 -15.40 -2.33 -4.60
N GLN A 111 -15.11 -1.28 -5.38
CA GLN A 111 -14.36 -0.13 -4.90
C GLN A 111 -15.10 0.58 -3.76
N GLN A 112 -16.42 0.77 -3.91
CA GLN A 112 -17.28 1.34 -2.87
C GLN A 112 -17.26 0.51 -1.58
N LEU A 113 -17.31 -0.81 -1.68
CA LEU A 113 -17.25 -1.70 -0.51
C LEU A 113 -15.94 -1.54 0.27
N ILE A 114 -14.82 -1.46 -0.44
CA ILE A 114 -13.49 -1.28 0.17
C ILE A 114 -13.38 0.09 0.84
N GLU A 115 -13.81 1.14 0.13
CA GLU A 115 -13.80 2.50 0.67
C GLU A 115 -14.66 2.60 1.92
N ARG A 116 -15.85 2.00 1.91
CA ARG A 116 -16.73 1.93 3.09
C ARG A 116 -16.03 1.27 4.28
N LYS A 117 -15.33 0.15 4.08
CA LYS A 117 -14.57 -0.52 5.14
C LYS A 117 -13.45 0.35 5.71
N ILE A 118 -12.73 1.06 4.84
CA ILE A 118 -11.69 2.00 5.27
C ILE A 118 -12.29 3.13 6.12
N LEU A 119 -13.44 3.69 5.71
CA LEU A 119 -14.13 4.75 6.45
C LEU A 119 -14.72 4.25 7.78
N GLU A 120 -15.29 3.05 7.81
CA GLU A 120 -15.74 2.38 9.03
C GLU A 120 -14.60 2.21 10.05
N ARG A 121 -13.36 1.95 9.59
CA ARG A 121 -12.19 1.91 10.47
C ARG A 121 -11.95 3.24 11.16
N PHE A 122 -12.11 4.37 10.47
CA PHE A 122 -11.95 5.69 11.07
C PHE A 122 -13.06 5.99 12.08
N LYS A 123 -14.30 5.56 11.79
CA LYS A 123 -15.39 5.63 12.77
C LYS A 123 -15.04 4.85 14.06
N LYS A 124 -14.62 3.58 13.93
CA LYS A 124 -14.20 2.75 15.07
C LYS A 124 -13.04 3.38 15.84
N LEU A 125 -12.10 4.00 15.14
CA LEU A 125 -10.98 4.72 15.77
C LEU A 125 -11.47 5.93 16.58
N ARG A 126 -12.41 6.72 16.03
CA ARG A 126 -13.04 7.84 16.73
C ARG A 126 -13.80 7.40 17.98
N ASP A 127 -14.40 6.21 17.96
CA ASP A 127 -15.14 5.67 19.10
C ASP A 127 -14.22 5.32 20.29
N ILE A 128 -12.95 4.97 20.03
CA ILE A 128 -11.91 4.71 21.05
C ILE A 128 -11.41 6.01 21.71
N CYS A 129 -11.55 7.15 21.03
CA CYS A 129 -11.12 8.45 21.54
C CYS A 129 -12.00 8.93 22.71
N THR A 130 -11.37 9.55 23.72
CA THR A 130 -12.07 10.34 24.75
C THR A 130 -12.69 11.61 24.15
N ALA A 131 -13.56 12.28 24.90
CA ALA A 131 -14.21 13.52 24.45
C ALA A 131 -13.20 14.60 24.00
N ALA A 132 -12.11 14.78 24.74
CA ALA A 132 -11.03 15.71 24.38
C ALA A 132 -10.27 15.28 23.12
N GLN A 133 -9.99 13.98 22.99
CA GLN A 133 -9.28 13.42 21.83
C GLN A 133 -10.12 13.48 20.54
N ARG A 134 -11.45 13.37 20.63
CA ARG A 134 -12.35 13.43 19.46
C ARG A 134 -12.25 14.75 18.71
N ASN A 135 -12.15 15.88 19.42
CA ASN A 135 -12.01 17.19 18.79
C ASN A 135 -10.69 17.29 17.99
N ILE A 136 -9.59 16.80 18.57
CA ILE A 136 -8.29 16.75 17.89
C ILE A 136 -8.38 15.80 16.68
N PHE A 137 -9.00 14.64 16.83
CA PHE A 137 -9.17 13.67 15.75
C PHE A 137 -9.93 14.27 14.56
N ASP A 138 -11.10 14.84 14.82
CA ASP A 138 -12.00 15.40 13.80
C ASP A 138 -11.32 16.55 13.02
N THR A 139 -10.39 17.28 13.64
CA THR A 139 -9.68 18.42 13.02
C THR A 139 -8.30 18.07 12.41
N SER A 140 -7.76 16.87 12.64
CA SER A 140 -6.38 16.54 12.22
C SER A 140 -6.24 15.26 11.39
N ILE A 141 -7.22 14.36 11.39
CA ILE A 141 -7.10 13.05 10.72
C ILE A 141 -6.85 13.17 9.21
N TYR A 142 -7.44 14.17 8.54
CA TYR A 142 -7.26 14.37 7.10
C TYR A 142 -5.80 14.71 6.73
N LYS A 143 -5.05 15.38 7.62
CA LYS A 143 -3.66 15.77 7.38
C LYS A 143 -2.72 14.57 7.23
N ILE A 144 -3.10 13.44 7.82
CA ILE A 144 -2.35 12.17 7.72
C ILE A 144 -2.78 11.35 6.51
N MET A 145 -4.02 11.55 6.06
CA MET A 145 -4.54 10.88 4.87
C MET A 145 -4.05 11.54 3.58
N GLN A 146 -3.72 12.84 3.61
CA GLN A 146 -3.10 13.51 2.47
C GLN A 146 -1.71 12.91 2.18
N ARG A 147 -1.56 12.32 0.99
CA ARG A 147 -0.23 12.06 0.42
C ARG A 147 0.42 13.41 0.21
N LYS A 148 1.45 13.75 1.00
CA LYS A 148 2.39 14.79 0.56
C LYS A 148 2.94 14.33 -0.80
N PRO A 149 2.83 15.13 -1.87
CA PRO A 149 3.54 14.82 -3.10
C PRO A 149 5.04 14.69 -2.76
N PRO A 150 5.78 13.79 -3.43
CA PRO A 150 7.22 13.70 -3.22
C PRO A 150 7.82 15.10 -3.45
N HIS A 151 8.66 15.54 -2.50
CA HIS A 151 9.43 16.77 -2.68
C HIS A 151 10.22 16.58 -3.98
N LYS A 152 9.96 17.42 -4.98
CA LYS A 152 10.90 17.60 -6.08
C LYS A 152 12.03 18.43 -5.48
N ASP A 153 13.14 17.76 -5.16
CA ASP A 153 14.45 18.41 -5.01
C ASP A 153 15.05 18.58 -6.40
#